data_AF-A0A2K0UEX2-F1
#
_entry.id   AF-A0A2K0UEX2-F1
#
_cell.length_a   1.000
_cell.length_b   1.000
_cell.length_c   1.000
_cell.angle_alpha   90.00
_cell.angle_beta   90.00
_cell.angle_gamma   90.00
#
_symmetry.space_group_name_H-M   'P 1'
#
loop_
_entity.id
_entity.type
_entity.pdbx_description
1 polymer ?
#
loop_
_entity_poly.entity_id
_entity_poly.type
_entity_poly.pdbx_seq_one_letter_code
_entity_poly.pdbx_strand_id
1 'polypeptide(L)'
;MFHYRNWPDAHDFSKKRVGVIGNGPTSVQLIITLADQAKQLVSFQRHPQHVVPNGNGPVSADDRKHINEGYNEIWKNVKTNISGHAIIESSIPAMSVTAKERERVLEQVWQTGNGIKFLFGTSGDIPIRDEANKEAADFIRRKIRHIAKGPIKARTLTLPGGFNRRLVTANGYYETFNRENVDVMDVLGTPMETIPNGVKLSDVTVYNLEVIVFATGFDAVDVDCMYYDISIARCRRFYTTWEG
;
A
#
# COMPACT_ATOMS: atom_id res chain seq x y z
N MET A 1 -23.36 -1.80 -1.54
CA MET A 1 -21.97 -2.31 -1.52
C MET A 1 -21.39 -2.18 -2.91
N PHE A 2 -20.10 -1.89 -3.06
CA PHE A 2 -19.43 -1.87 -4.37
C PHE A 2 -17.98 -2.32 -4.28
N HIS A 3 -17.46 -2.85 -5.38
CA HIS A 3 -16.05 -3.15 -5.55
C HIS A 3 -15.35 -1.96 -6.18
N TYR A 4 -14.11 -1.66 -5.79
CA TYR A 4 -13.42 -0.45 -6.28
C TYR A 4 -13.26 -0.40 -7.81
N ARG A 5 -13.22 -1.55 -8.50
CA ARG A 5 -13.20 -1.60 -9.98
C ARG A 5 -14.51 -1.18 -10.63
N ASN A 6 -15.62 -1.27 -9.91
CA ASN A 6 -16.94 -0.85 -10.36
C ASN A 6 -17.39 0.31 -9.46
N TRP A 7 -16.56 1.34 -9.39
CA TRP A 7 -16.81 2.53 -8.58
C TRP A 7 -17.97 3.33 -9.20
N PRO A 8 -18.96 3.77 -8.41
CA PRO A 8 -20.06 4.57 -8.93
C PRO A 8 -19.58 5.95 -9.42
N ASP A 9 -20.12 6.43 -10.54
CA ASP A 9 -19.78 7.74 -11.11
C ASP A 9 -19.99 8.90 -10.13
N ALA A 10 -21.03 8.80 -9.30
CA ALA A 10 -21.27 9.69 -8.19
C ALA A 10 -21.84 8.91 -6.99
N HIS A 11 -21.22 9.06 -5.83
CA HIS A 11 -21.77 8.61 -4.56
C HIS A 11 -21.37 9.56 -3.44
N ASP A 12 -22.35 10.03 -2.68
CA ASP A 12 -22.09 10.90 -1.54
C ASP A 12 -21.74 10.07 -0.29
N PHE A 13 -20.48 10.13 0.11
CA PHE A 13 -20.00 9.50 1.33
C PHE A 13 -20.19 10.40 2.56
N SER A 14 -20.61 11.65 2.36
CA SER A 14 -20.79 12.63 3.43
C SER A 14 -21.77 12.09 4.46
N LYS A 15 -21.36 12.14 5.72
CA LYS A 15 -22.17 11.72 6.87
C LYS A 15 -22.53 10.21 6.90
N LYS A 16 -21.97 9.39 5.99
CA LYS A 16 -22.21 7.94 5.95
C LYS A 16 -21.29 7.16 6.87
N ARG A 17 -21.75 6.00 7.36
CA ARG A 17 -20.89 4.98 7.99
C ARG A 17 -20.36 4.04 6.92
N VAL A 18 -19.04 4.02 6.75
CA VAL A 18 -18.36 3.37 5.63
C VAL A 18 -17.42 2.28 6.16
N GLY A 19 -17.49 1.10 5.58
CA GLY A 19 -16.50 0.02 5.77
C GLY A 19 -15.63 -0.14 4.55
N VAL A 20 -14.32 -0.27 4.73
CA VAL A 20 -13.38 -0.61 3.65
C VAL A 20 -12.77 -1.96 3.95
N ILE A 21 -12.98 -2.93 3.06
CA ILE A 21 -12.46 -4.30 3.19
C ILE A 21 -11.23 -4.44 2.29
N GLY A 22 -10.09 -4.76 2.90
CA GLY A 22 -8.82 -4.93 2.22
C GLY A 22 -7.75 -3.98 2.76
N ASN A 23 -6.50 -4.24 2.37
CA ASN A 23 -5.34 -3.56 2.96
C ASN A 23 -4.24 -3.26 1.93
N GLY A 24 -4.52 -3.39 0.62
CA GLY A 24 -3.57 -3.07 -0.45
C GLY A 24 -3.52 -1.57 -0.78
N PRO A 25 -2.75 -1.16 -1.81
CA PRO A 25 -2.62 0.25 -2.22
C PRO A 25 -3.96 0.96 -2.43
N THR A 26 -4.92 0.29 -3.08
CA THR A 26 -6.26 0.82 -3.29
C THR A 26 -6.96 1.13 -1.97
N SER A 27 -6.93 0.21 -1.00
CA SER A 27 -7.54 0.41 0.31
C SER A 27 -6.90 1.58 1.05
N VAL A 28 -5.56 1.65 1.03
CA VAL A 28 -4.80 2.76 1.65
C VAL A 28 -5.25 4.12 1.11
N GLN A 29 -5.35 4.26 -0.22
CA GLN A 29 -5.80 5.51 -0.85
C GLN A 29 -7.26 5.84 -0.55
N LEU A 30 -8.14 4.83 -0.57
CA LEU A 30 -9.55 4.97 -0.22
C LEU A 30 -9.72 5.40 1.24
N ILE A 31 -8.99 4.80 2.17
CA ILE A 31 -9.08 5.13 3.60
C ILE A 31 -8.73 6.60 3.83
N ILE A 32 -7.63 7.08 3.25
CA ILE A 32 -7.22 8.49 3.37
C ILE A 32 -8.30 9.41 2.80
N THR A 33 -8.79 9.12 1.59
CA THR A 33 -9.74 9.99 0.88
C THR A 33 -11.13 10.01 1.52
N LEU A 34 -11.58 8.87 2.05
CA LEU A 34 -12.92 8.72 2.65
C LEU A 34 -12.96 9.19 4.10
N ALA A 35 -11.82 9.24 4.80
CA ALA A 35 -11.77 9.65 6.20
C ALA A 35 -12.22 11.11 6.43
N ASP A 36 -12.07 11.98 5.43
CA ASP A 36 -12.54 13.36 5.48
C ASP A 36 -14.04 13.53 5.22
N GLN A 37 -14.66 12.56 4.56
CA GLN A 37 -16.05 12.65 4.11
C GLN A 37 -17.00 11.85 5.01
N ALA A 38 -16.59 10.64 5.42
CA ALA A 38 -17.43 9.71 6.15
C ALA A 38 -17.70 10.19 7.59
N LYS A 39 -18.94 9.98 8.07
CA LYS A 39 -19.26 10.14 9.50
C LYS A 39 -18.46 9.16 10.36
N GLN A 40 -18.25 7.96 9.84
CA GLN A 40 -17.44 6.92 10.45
C GLN A 40 -16.82 6.09 9.34
N LEU A 41 -15.54 5.76 9.48
CA LEU A 41 -14.82 4.88 8.59
C LEU A 41 -14.22 3.73 9.40
N VAL A 42 -14.49 2.49 9.00
CA VAL A 42 -13.88 1.30 9.61
C VAL A 42 -13.10 0.53 8.54
N SER A 43 -11.80 0.37 8.75
CA SER A 43 -10.92 -0.42 7.89
C SER A 43 -10.83 -1.86 8.40
N PHE A 44 -11.28 -2.82 7.60
CA PHE A 44 -11.21 -4.25 7.92
C PHE A 44 -10.00 -4.87 7.23
N GLN A 45 -8.94 -5.15 8.01
CA GLN A 45 -7.64 -5.58 7.50
C GLN A 45 -7.33 -7.00 7.96
N ARG A 46 -7.02 -7.89 7.01
CA ARG A 46 -6.58 -9.25 7.33
C ARG A 46 -5.08 -9.31 7.63
N HIS A 47 -4.28 -8.56 6.89
CA HIS A 47 -2.84 -8.43 7.14
C HIS A 47 -2.46 -6.97 6.91
N PRO A 48 -1.93 -6.21 7.87
CA PRO A 48 -1.48 -4.85 7.60
C PRO A 48 -0.35 -4.82 6.55
N GLN A 49 -0.06 -3.66 5.97
CA GLN A 49 1.05 -3.45 5.03
C GLN A 49 2.06 -2.46 5.61
N HIS A 50 3.29 -2.56 5.13
CA HIS A 50 4.24 -1.47 5.24
C HIS A 50 3.84 -0.36 4.24
N VAL A 51 3.57 0.83 4.79
CA VAL A 51 3.22 2.03 4.02
C VAL A 51 4.27 3.09 4.30
N VAL A 52 4.83 3.69 3.25
CA VAL A 52 5.76 4.82 3.38
C VAL A 52 5.17 6.08 2.70
N PRO A 53 5.61 7.28 3.07
CA PRO A 53 5.20 8.50 2.37
C PRO A 53 5.50 8.42 0.87
N ASN A 54 4.59 8.92 0.04
CA ASN A 54 4.79 8.97 -1.41
C ASN A 54 5.43 10.28 -1.88
N GLY A 55 5.41 11.33 -1.05
CA GLY A 55 6.00 12.63 -1.39
C GLY A 55 5.20 13.42 -2.42
N ASN A 56 3.94 13.06 -2.66
CA ASN A 56 3.10 13.74 -3.65
C ASN A 56 2.83 15.19 -3.25
N GLY A 57 2.96 16.09 -4.22
CA GLY A 57 2.81 17.53 -4.04
C GLY A 57 2.82 18.27 -5.39
N PRO A 58 2.62 19.60 -5.38
CA PRO A 58 2.70 20.41 -6.60
C PRO A 58 4.11 20.36 -7.20
N VAL A 59 4.20 20.32 -8.52
CA VAL A 59 5.47 20.38 -9.25
C VAL A 59 5.76 21.84 -9.59
N SER A 60 6.91 22.35 -9.14
CA SER A 60 7.30 23.73 -9.43
C SER A 60 7.72 23.91 -10.90
N ALA A 61 7.70 25.15 -11.38
CA ALA A 61 8.19 25.46 -12.73
C ALA A 61 9.67 25.11 -12.90
N ASP A 62 10.48 25.31 -11.85
CA ASP A 62 11.91 24.98 -11.85
C ASP A 62 12.15 23.47 -11.87
N ASP A 63 11.40 22.69 -11.08
CA ASP A 63 11.46 21.23 -11.13
C ASP A 63 11.09 20.72 -12.53
N ARG A 64 10.02 21.29 -13.11
CA ARG A 64 9.58 20.91 -14.45
C ARG A 64 10.64 21.25 -15.50
N LYS A 65 11.26 22.43 -15.40
CA LYS A 65 12.35 22.85 -16.29
C LYS A 65 13.54 21.91 -16.17
N HIS A 66 13.98 21.61 -14.95
CA HIS A 66 15.09 20.68 -14.69
C HIS A 66 14.83 19.28 -15.27
N ILE A 67 13.63 18.73 -15.08
CA ILE A 67 13.23 17.44 -15.65
C ILE A 67 13.25 17.48 -17.19
N ASN A 68 12.75 18.55 -17.81
CA ASN A 68 12.72 18.69 -19.26
C ASN A 68 14.14 18.81 -19.85
N GLU A 69 15.02 19.59 -19.21
CA GLU A 69 16.41 19.76 -19.65
C GLU A 69 17.23 18.47 -19.46
N GLY A 70 16.97 17.71 -18.39
CA GLY A 70 17.65 16.45 -18.07
C GLY A 70 17.01 15.20 -18.68
N TYR A 71 15.96 15.33 -19.49
CA TYR A 71 15.07 14.23 -19.89
C TYR A 71 15.81 13.01 -20.46
N ASN A 72 16.77 13.24 -21.36
CA ASN A 72 17.54 12.17 -21.99
C ASN A 72 18.41 11.39 -20.99
N GLU A 73 19.02 12.07 -20.02
CA GLU A 73 19.83 11.41 -18.98
C GLU A 73 18.96 10.66 -17.99
N ILE A 74 17.81 11.23 -17.62
CA ILE A 74 16.81 10.53 -16.79
C ILE A 74 16.41 9.21 -17.45
N TRP A 75 16.08 9.22 -18.75
CA TRP A 75 15.68 8.00 -19.45
C TRP A 75 16.83 7.01 -19.67
N LYS A 76 18.08 7.47 -19.82
CA LYS A 76 19.24 6.57 -19.81
C LYS A 76 19.33 5.83 -18.47
N ASN A 77 19.20 6.55 -17.36
CA ASN A 77 19.23 5.96 -16.03
C ASN A 77 18.03 5.01 -15.77
N VAL A 78 16.81 5.40 -16.15
CA VAL A 78 15.61 4.57 -16.01
C VAL A 78 15.79 3.20 -16.69
N LYS A 79 16.40 3.18 -17.88
CA LYS A 79 16.61 1.95 -18.66
C LYS A 79 17.68 1.02 -18.06
N THR A 80 18.55 1.54 -17.20
CA THR A 80 19.62 0.76 -16.55
C THR A 80 19.27 0.34 -15.12
N ASN A 81 18.33 1.03 -14.48
CA ASN A 81 17.88 0.72 -13.12
C ASN A 81 17.06 -0.57 -13.08
N ILE A 82 17.29 -1.39 -12.04
CA ILE A 82 16.56 -2.64 -11.84
C ILE A 82 15.06 -2.37 -11.60
N SER A 83 14.76 -1.28 -10.88
CA SER A 83 13.39 -0.87 -10.61
C SER A 83 12.68 -0.26 -11.81
N GLY A 84 13.40 0.20 -12.84
CA GLY A 84 12.82 0.94 -13.96
C GLY A 84 12.24 2.31 -13.59
N HIS A 85 12.64 2.90 -12.45
CA HIS A 85 12.19 4.22 -12.00
C HIS A 85 13.32 5.26 -12.08
N ALA A 86 12.95 6.54 -12.22
CA ALA A 86 13.88 7.68 -12.27
C ALA A 86 14.43 8.02 -10.88
N ILE A 87 15.22 7.11 -10.32
CA ILE A 87 15.89 7.25 -9.02
C ILE A 87 17.36 6.87 -9.16
N ILE A 88 18.18 7.27 -8.20
CA ILE A 88 19.52 6.70 -8.07
C ILE A 88 19.40 5.47 -7.16
N GLU A 89 19.65 4.29 -7.71
CA GLU A 89 19.72 3.05 -6.93
C GLU A 89 21.06 3.00 -6.17
N SER A 90 21.00 2.62 -4.91
CA SER A 90 22.18 2.46 -4.07
C SER A 90 22.84 1.12 -4.37
N SER A 91 24.17 1.10 -4.39
CA SER A 91 24.95 -0.15 -4.40
C SER A 91 25.53 -0.49 -3.02
N ILE A 92 25.20 0.29 -2.00
CA ILE A 92 25.76 0.15 -0.65
C ILE A 92 24.92 -0.87 0.11
N PRO A 93 25.51 -1.99 0.60
CA PRO A 93 24.79 -2.93 1.44
C PRO A 93 24.37 -2.28 2.77
N ALA A 94 23.15 -2.52 3.23
CA ALA A 94 22.62 -1.86 4.42
C ALA A 94 23.54 -2.05 5.63
N MET A 95 24.03 -3.28 5.83
CA MET A 95 24.83 -3.65 7.01
C MET A 95 26.31 -3.27 6.90
N SER A 96 26.74 -2.68 5.78
CA SER A 96 28.10 -2.16 5.62
C SER A 96 28.31 -0.78 6.29
N VAL A 97 27.22 -0.11 6.68
CA VAL A 97 27.25 1.21 7.33
C VAL A 97 26.72 1.14 8.77
N THR A 98 27.05 2.16 9.56
CA THR A 98 26.63 2.24 10.96
C THR A 98 25.11 2.34 11.09
N ALA A 99 24.54 1.88 12.22
CA ALA A 99 23.12 2.01 12.51
C ALA A 99 22.62 3.46 12.45
N LYS A 100 23.45 4.42 12.88
CA LYS A 100 23.15 5.86 12.79
C LYS A 100 23.01 6.31 11.33
N GLU A 101 23.86 5.81 10.45
CA GLU A 101 23.80 6.17 9.03
C GLU A 101 22.60 5.51 8.33
N ARG A 102 22.28 4.25 8.65
CA ARG A 102 21.05 3.61 8.16
C ARG A 102 19.82 4.40 8.54
N GLU A 103 19.70 4.78 9.81
CA GLU A 103 18.58 5.60 10.30
C GLU A 103 18.52 6.94 9.55
N ARG A 104 19.65 7.63 9.37
CA ARG A 104 19.71 8.92 8.67
C ARG A 104 19.21 8.82 7.22
N VAL A 105 19.62 7.79 6.48
CA VAL A 105 19.25 7.61 5.07
C VAL A 105 17.77 7.20 4.95
N LEU A 106 17.30 6.28 5.79
CA LEU A 106 15.89 5.89 5.84
C LEU A 106 14.99 7.07 6.23
N GLU A 107 15.43 7.89 7.19
CA GLU A 107 14.73 9.11 7.62
C GLU A 107 14.64 10.11 6.48
N GLN A 108 15.75 10.36 5.78
CA GLN A 108 15.77 11.31 4.66
C GLN A 108 14.75 10.92 3.59
N VAL A 109 14.67 9.63 3.23
CA VAL A 109 13.69 9.16 2.24
C VAL A 109 12.27 9.12 2.81
N TRP A 110 12.09 8.84 4.09
CA TRP A 110 10.78 8.95 4.76
C TRP A 110 10.23 10.38 4.67
N GLN A 111 11.07 11.39 4.90
CA GLN A 111 10.66 12.79 4.87
C GLN A 111 10.35 13.29 3.45
N THR A 112 11.15 12.89 2.45
CA THR A 112 10.87 13.29 1.05
C THR A 112 9.77 12.46 0.40
N GLY A 113 9.58 11.22 0.87
CA GLY A 113 8.73 10.23 0.24
C GLY A 113 9.33 9.63 -1.04
N ASN A 114 8.67 8.58 -1.54
CA ASN A 114 8.98 7.70 -2.69
C ASN A 114 9.35 6.27 -2.22
N GLY A 115 8.41 5.34 -2.35
CA GLY A 115 8.62 3.95 -1.91
C GLY A 115 9.61 3.14 -2.74
N ILE A 116 9.80 3.47 -4.02
CA ILE A 116 10.84 2.80 -4.82
C ILE A 116 12.21 3.27 -4.36
N LYS A 117 12.38 4.58 -4.12
CA LYS A 117 13.60 5.13 -3.50
C LYS A 117 13.81 4.55 -2.10
N PHE A 118 12.75 4.29 -1.33
CA PHE A 118 12.88 3.64 -0.03
C PHE A 118 13.49 2.24 -0.14
N LEU A 119 13.04 1.43 -1.10
CA LEU A 119 13.54 0.06 -1.30
C LEU A 119 14.91 -0.02 -1.98
N PHE A 120 15.15 0.82 -2.99
CA PHE A 120 16.32 0.68 -3.89
C PHE A 120 17.32 1.82 -3.76
N GLY A 121 16.92 2.97 -3.23
CA GLY A 121 17.77 4.17 -3.11
C GLY A 121 18.40 4.36 -1.73
N THR A 122 17.94 3.64 -0.70
CA THR A 122 18.50 3.75 0.66
C THR A 122 19.67 2.79 0.87
N SER A 123 19.51 1.54 0.45
CA SER A 123 20.58 0.54 0.33
C SER A 123 20.35 -0.31 -0.92
N GLY A 124 21.38 -1.02 -1.37
CA GLY A 124 21.33 -1.85 -2.58
C GLY A 124 20.75 -3.24 -2.39
N ASP A 125 20.30 -3.59 -1.17
CA ASP A 125 20.07 -4.97 -0.79
C ASP A 125 18.80 -5.22 0.06
N ILE A 126 17.99 -4.20 0.36
CA ILE A 126 16.69 -4.38 1.06
C ILE A 126 15.78 -5.43 0.41
N PRO A 127 15.63 -5.50 -0.93
CA PRO A 127 14.74 -6.49 -1.55
C PRO A 127 15.28 -7.92 -1.57
N ILE A 128 16.59 -8.12 -1.31
CA ILE A 128 17.30 -9.39 -1.56
C ILE A 128 18.08 -9.93 -0.37
N ARG A 129 18.17 -9.20 0.75
CA ARG A 129 18.83 -9.64 1.98
C ARG A 129 17.90 -9.49 3.17
N ASP A 130 17.65 -10.59 3.87
CA ASP A 130 16.72 -10.65 5.01
C ASP A 130 17.07 -9.66 6.12
N GLU A 131 18.36 -9.46 6.41
CA GLU A 131 18.80 -8.54 7.45
C GLU A 131 18.52 -7.08 7.07
N ALA A 132 18.83 -6.68 5.83
CA ALA A 132 18.54 -5.34 5.30
C ALA A 132 17.03 -5.08 5.24
N ASN A 133 16.28 -6.08 4.76
CA ASN A 133 14.83 -6.08 4.71
C ASN A 133 14.21 -5.85 6.10
N LYS A 134 14.67 -6.63 7.09
CA LYS A 134 14.22 -6.53 8.48
C LYS A 134 14.53 -5.16 9.08
N GLU A 135 15.71 -4.61 8.85
CA GLU A 135 16.10 -3.29 9.36
C GLU A 135 15.18 -2.17 8.82
N ALA A 136 14.94 -2.18 7.51
CA ALA A 136 14.04 -1.21 6.88
C ALA A 136 12.57 -1.41 7.32
N ALA A 137 12.13 -2.64 7.54
CA ALA A 137 10.82 -2.92 8.10
C ALA A 137 10.71 -2.43 9.57
N ASP A 138 11.74 -2.67 10.39
CA ASP A 138 11.80 -2.22 11.79
C ASP A 138 11.82 -0.70 11.92
N PHE A 139 12.43 0.01 10.97
CA PHE A 139 12.32 1.47 10.84
C PHE A 139 10.85 1.90 10.67
N ILE A 140 10.11 1.29 9.75
CA ILE A 140 8.68 1.60 9.56
C ILE A 140 7.88 1.28 10.83
N ARG A 141 8.19 0.19 11.53
CA ARG A 141 7.54 -0.13 12.82
C ARG A 141 7.80 0.92 13.89
N ARG A 142 9.02 1.48 13.94
CA ARG A 142 9.32 2.64 14.81
C ARG A 142 8.45 3.83 14.42
N LYS A 143 8.33 4.15 13.13
CA LYS A 143 7.46 5.22 12.65
C LYS A 143 5.99 5.03 13.03
N ILE A 144 5.43 3.83 12.82
CA ILE A 144 4.04 3.53 13.20
C ILE A 144 3.83 3.75 14.71
N ARG A 145 4.75 3.27 15.56
CA ARG A 145 4.66 3.46 17.02
C ARG A 145 4.68 4.93 17.44
N HIS A 146 5.35 5.80 16.68
CA HIS A 146 5.38 7.23 16.95
C HIS A 146 4.16 7.98 16.40
N ILE A 147 3.61 7.53 15.27
CA ILE A 147 2.50 8.22 14.58
C ILE A 147 1.14 7.79 15.10
N ALA A 148 0.91 6.48 15.23
CA ALA A 148 -0.41 5.93 15.57
C ALA A 148 -0.71 6.12 17.06
N LYS A 149 -1.79 6.83 17.37
CA LYS A 149 -2.28 7.06 18.72
C LYS A 149 -3.11 5.86 19.19
N GLY A 150 -2.72 5.30 20.33
CA GLY A 150 -3.41 4.19 20.98
C GLY A 150 -2.74 2.84 20.68
N PRO A 151 -2.48 2.02 21.71
CA PRO A 151 -1.69 0.79 21.56
C PRO A 151 -2.37 -0.27 20.69
N ILE A 152 -3.71 -0.33 20.69
CA ILE A 152 -4.48 -1.29 19.89
C ILE A 152 -4.34 -0.97 18.40
N LYS A 153 -4.64 0.27 17.98
CA LYS A 153 -4.51 0.70 16.58
C LYS A 153 -3.07 0.54 16.07
N ALA A 154 -2.08 0.97 16.88
CA ALA A 154 -0.67 0.82 16.52
C ALA A 154 -0.30 -0.66 16.30
N ARG A 155 -0.77 -1.57 17.15
CA ARG A 155 -0.57 -3.01 16.99
C ARG A 155 -1.25 -3.53 15.72
N THR A 156 -2.52 -3.20 15.48
CA THR A 156 -3.28 -3.64 14.31
C THR A 156 -2.65 -3.19 12.99
N LEU A 157 -2.07 -1.98 12.95
CA LEU A 157 -1.42 -1.41 11.77
C LEU A 157 0.01 -1.94 11.53
N THR A 158 0.57 -2.70 12.48
CA THR A 158 1.96 -3.14 12.42
C THR A 158 2.08 -4.55 11.86
N LEU A 159 2.64 -4.68 10.66
CA LEU A 159 2.99 -5.99 10.10
C LEU A 159 4.24 -6.57 10.78
N PRO A 160 4.24 -7.82 11.26
CA PRO A 160 5.46 -8.49 11.76
C PRO A 160 6.38 -8.94 10.60
N GLY A 161 7.67 -9.13 10.87
CA GLY A 161 8.63 -9.70 9.92
C GLY A 161 9.30 -8.71 8.96
N GLY A 162 9.35 -9.03 7.67
CA GLY A 162 9.97 -8.22 6.62
C GLY A 162 8.98 -7.83 5.52
N PHE A 163 9.46 -7.14 4.49
CA PHE A 163 8.72 -6.96 3.25
C PHE A 163 8.61 -8.31 2.52
N ASN A 164 7.37 -8.75 2.30
CA ASN A 164 7.03 -9.96 1.53
C ASN A 164 5.98 -9.66 0.43
N ARG A 165 5.71 -8.38 0.19
CA ARG A 165 4.75 -7.84 -0.79
C ARG A 165 5.29 -6.54 -1.34
N ARG A 166 4.69 -6.05 -2.43
CA ARG A 166 4.97 -4.70 -2.96
C ARG A 166 4.79 -3.66 -1.85
N LEU A 167 5.82 -2.84 -1.62
CA LEU A 167 5.75 -1.73 -0.67
C LEU A 167 4.66 -0.75 -1.11
N VAL A 168 3.80 -0.36 -0.17
CA VAL A 168 2.71 0.58 -0.42
C VAL A 168 3.18 1.99 -0.11
N THR A 169 2.68 2.98 -0.85
CA THR A 169 3.06 4.37 -0.67
C THR A 169 1.85 5.28 -0.55
N ALA A 170 1.76 6.04 0.54
CA ALA A 170 0.74 7.07 0.71
C ALA A 170 1.16 8.08 1.79
N ASN A 171 0.84 9.34 1.57
CA ASN A 171 1.00 10.38 2.58
C ASN A 171 -0.17 10.31 3.58
N GLY A 172 0.13 10.41 4.88
CA GLY A 172 -0.90 10.54 5.92
C GLY A 172 -1.66 9.25 6.27
N TYR A 173 -1.24 8.08 5.79
CA TYR A 173 -1.98 6.82 6.02
C TYR A 173 -2.11 6.49 7.51
N TYR A 174 -1.00 6.48 8.24
CA TYR A 174 -1.02 6.14 9.67
C TYR A 174 -1.67 7.24 10.50
N GLU A 175 -1.45 8.51 10.13
CA GLU A 175 -2.07 9.69 10.72
C GLU A 175 -3.60 9.66 10.58
N THR A 176 -4.11 9.11 9.48
CA THR A 176 -5.56 9.00 9.23
C THR A 176 -6.27 8.22 10.35
N PHE A 177 -5.63 7.21 10.93
CA PHE A 177 -6.21 6.42 12.04
C PHE A 177 -6.24 7.15 13.38
N ASN A 178 -5.59 8.33 13.49
CA ASN A 178 -5.65 9.17 14.68
C ASN A 178 -6.93 10.00 14.75
N ARG A 179 -7.69 10.08 13.66
CA ARG A 179 -8.98 10.76 13.63
C ARG A 179 -9.99 10.00 14.47
N GLU A 180 -10.87 10.73 15.15
CA GLU A 180 -11.91 10.14 16.01
C GLU A 180 -12.92 9.30 15.21
N ASN A 181 -13.15 9.65 13.94
CA ASN A 181 -14.11 8.97 13.08
C ASN A 181 -13.53 7.75 12.33
N VAL A 182 -12.24 7.42 12.52
CA VAL A 182 -11.58 6.32 11.78
C VAL A 182 -11.16 5.22 12.74
N ASP A 183 -11.49 3.98 12.39
CA ASP A 183 -11.08 2.79 13.14
C ASP A 183 -10.50 1.69 12.25
N VAL A 184 -9.80 0.74 12.86
CA VAL A 184 -9.17 -0.40 12.17
C VAL A 184 -9.41 -1.71 12.92
N MET A 185 -9.81 -2.73 12.19
CA MET A 185 -10.15 -4.04 12.71
C MET A 185 -9.24 -5.12 12.10
N ASP A 186 -8.67 -5.95 12.97
CA ASP A 186 -7.95 -7.17 12.59
C ASP A 186 -8.96 -8.29 12.34
N VAL A 187 -9.21 -8.58 11.06
CA VAL A 187 -10.16 -9.64 10.66
C VAL A 187 -9.50 -11.00 10.46
N LEU A 188 -8.19 -11.11 10.72
CA LEU A 188 -7.54 -12.42 10.86
C LEU A 188 -7.75 -12.97 12.27
N GLY A 189 -7.57 -12.12 13.28
CA GLY A 189 -7.85 -12.46 14.68
C GLY A 189 -9.35 -12.54 15.00
N THR A 190 -10.17 -11.73 14.33
CA THR A 190 -11.62 -11.71 14.52
C THR A 190 -12.34 -11.78 13.17
N PRO A 191 -12.49 -12.99 12.59
CA PRO A 191 -13.13 -13.19 11.29
C PRO A 191 -14.47 -12.45 11.16
N MET A 192 -14.76 -11.97 9.95
CA MET A 192 -15.95 -11.18 9.66
C MET A 192 -16.86 -11.82 8.62
N GLU A 193 -18.15 -11.50 8.70
CA GLU A 193 -19.16 -11.75 7.67
C GLU A 193 -19.89 -10.45 7.33
N THR A 194 -20.25 -10.27 6.06
CA THR A 194 -21.15 -9.17 5.68
C THR A 194 -22.59 -9.55 5.98
N ILE A 195 -23.32 -8.62 6.57
CA ILE A 195 -24.75 -8.75 6.88
C ILE A 195 -25.53 -7.64 6.16
N PRO A 196 -26.87 -7.72 6.03
CA PRO A 196 -27.65 -6.72 5.27
C PRO A 196 -27.40 -5.27 5.67
N ASN A 197 -27.13 -5.02 6.96
CA ASN A 197 -26.93 -3.68 7.51
C ASN A 197 -25.46 -3.35 7.85
N GLY A 198 -24.49 -4.15 7.39
CA GLY A 198 -23.08 -3.88 7.63
C GLY A 198 -22.19 -5.12 7.76
N VAL A 199 -21.38 -5.17 8.81
CA VAL A 199 -20.40 -6.25 9.05
C VAL A 199 -20.57 -6.78 10.48
N LYS A 200 -20.55 -8.10 10.62
CA LYS A 200 -20.52 -8.78 11.92
C LYS A 200 -19.20 -9.52 12.07
N LEU A 201 -18.57 -9.35 13.23
CA LEU A 201 -17.35 -10.04 13.62
C LEU A 201 -17.69 -11.32 14.41
N SER A 202 -16.73 -12.25 14.47
CA SER A 202 -16.86 -13.53 15.19
C SER A 202 -16.98 -13.36 16.71
N ASP A 203 -16.55 -12.23 17.24
CA ASP A 203 -16.68 -11.85 18.66
C ASP A 203 -18.04 -11.20 18.99
N VAL A 204 -19.03 -11.36 18.10
CA VAL A 204 -20.39 -10.80 18.14
C VAL A 204 -20.49 -9.28 17.96
N THR A 205 -19.37 -8.57 17.76
CA THR A 205 -19.41 -7.14 17.45
C THR A 205 -20.08 -6.88 16.09
N VAL A 206 -20.98 -5.91 16.04
CA VAL A 206 -21.69 -5.52 14.80
C VAL A 206 -21.39 -4.06 14.45
N TYR A 207 -20.87 -3.87 13.24
CA TYR A 207 -20.70 -2.56 12.61
C TYR A 207 -21.88 -2.30 11.68
N ASN A 208 -22.75 -1.38 12.06
CA ASN A 208 -23.83 -0.91 11.18
C ASN A 208 -23.26 0.07 10.14
N LEU A 209 -23.24 -0.34 8.88
CA LEU A 209 -22.61 0.40 7.78
C LEU A 209 -23.64 0.66 6.69
N GLU A 210 -23.63 1.90 6.17
CA GLU A 210 -24.46 2.27 5.03
C GLU A 210 -23.75 1.95 3.71
N VAL A 211 -22.42 1.93 3.73
CA VAL A 211 -21.58 1.69 2.57
C VAL A 211 -20.48 0.70 2.93
N ILE A 212 -20.29 -0.32 2.09
CA ILE A 212 -19.16 -1.23 2.17
C ILE A 212 -18.44 -1.20 0.83
N VAL A 213 -17.15 -0.91 0.89
CA VAL A 213 -16.23 -0.85 -0.24
C VAL A 213 -15.32 -2.06 -0.20
N PHE A 214 -15.37 -2.89 -1.24
CA PHE A 214 -14.44 -3.99 -1.42
C PHE A 214 -13.20 -3.49 -2.18
N ALA A 215 -12.09 -3.35 -1.47
CA ALA A 215 -10.76 -3.04 -1.99
C ALA A 215 -9.90 -4.32 -2.00
N THR A 216 -10.49 -5.42 -2.45
CA THR A 216 -9.97 -6.80 -2.35
C THR A 216 -9.06 -7.21 -3.51
N GLY A 217 -8.63 -6.23 -4.33
CA GLY A 217 -7.68 -6.45 -5.41
C GLY A 217 -8.32 -6.95 -6.70
N PHE A 218 -7.66 -7.87 -7.37
CA PHE A 218 -8.04 -8.40 -8.66
C PHE A 218 -7.49 -9.81 -8.77
N ASP A 219 -8.13 -10.61 -9.59
CA ASP A 219 -7.48 -11.82 -10.09
C ASP A 219 -6.46 -11.39 -11.15
N ALA A 220 -5.20 -11.77 -10.95
CA ALA A 220 -4.06 -11.10 -11.58
C ALA A 220 -3.41 -11.94 -12.68
N VAL A 221 -2.87 -11.25 -13.67
CA VAL A 221 -2.00 -11.78 -14.75
C VAL A 221 -2.76 -12.60 -15.80
N ASP A 222 -3.34 -13.74 -15.44
CA ASP A 222 -3.72 -14.76 -16.45
C ASP A 222 -5.22 -14.92 -16.65
N VAL A 223 -6.02 -14.32 -15.79
CA VAL A 223 -7.45 -14.66 -15.68
C VAL A 223 -8.30 -14.07 -16.80
N ASP A 224 -7.89 -12.95 -17.41
CA ASP A 224 -8.56 -12.48 -18.63
C ASP A 224 -8.42 -13.55 -19.75
N CYS A 225 -7.25 -14.18 -19.90
CA CYS A 225 -7.06 -15.28 -20.85
C CYS A 225 -7.82 -16.56 -20.49
N MET A 226 -8.28 -16.70 -19.24
CA MET A 226 -9.11 -17.82 -18.78
C MET A 226 -10.62 -17.57 -19.00
N TYR A 227 -11.06 -16.30 -19.05
CA TYR A 227 -12.46 -15.93 -19.31
C TYR A 227 -12.82 -15.86 -20.80
N TYR A 228 -11.83 -15.67 -21.67
CA TYR A 228 -12.03 -15.68 -23.12
C TYR A 228 -11.66 -17.04 -23.72
N ASP A 229 -12.46 -17.53 -24.68
CA ASP A 229 -12.13 -18.74 -25.44
C ASP A 229 -11.06 -18.42 -26.50
N ILE A 230 -9.81 -18.37 -26.05
CA ILE A 230 -8.64 -18.11 -26.89
C ILE A 230 -8.10 -19.45 -27.38
N SER A 231 -8.25 -19.72 -28.68
CA SER A 231 -7.64 -20.86 -29.34
C SER A 231 -6.39 -20.43 -30.12
N ILE A 232 -5.28 -21.15 -29.90
CA ILE A 232 -4.07 -21.02 -30.71
C ILE A 232 -4.08 -22.06 -31.84
N ALA A 233 -3.44 -21.75 -32.97
CA ALA A 233 -3.37 -22.66 -34.11
C ALA A 233 -2.82 -24.04 -33.65
N ARG A 234 -3.62 -25.10 -33.90
CA ARG A 234 -3.59 -26.48 -33.34
C ARG A 234 -4.57 -26.80 -32.19
N CYS A 235 -5.72 -26.14 -32.11
CA CYS A 235 -6.87 -26.56 -31.27
C CYS A 235 -6.51 -26.92 -29.82
N ARG A 236 -5.60 -26.17 -29.18
CA ARG A 236 -5.39 -26.26 -27.73
C ARG A 236 -5.93 -24.99 -27.09
N ARG A 237 -6.75 -25.16 -26.05
CA ARG A 237 -7.29 -24.05 -25.26
C ARG A 237 -6.19 -23.51 -24.36
N PHE A 238 -6.04 -22.20 -24.29
CA PHE A 238 -4.93 -21.55 -23.57
C PHE A 238 -4.78 -22.04 -22.11
N TYR A 239 -5.89 -22.22 -21.38
CA TYR A 239 -5.87 -22.70 -19.99
C TYR A 239 -5.37 -24.14 -19.84
N THR A 240 -5.57 -25.03 -20.84
CA THR A 240 -5.10 -26.43 -20.77
C THR A 240 -3.58 -26.57 -20.91
N THR A 241 -2.91 -25.56 -21.44
CA THR A 241 -1.45 -25.49 -21.56
C THR A 241 -0.77 -24.88 -20.34
N TRP A 242 -1.53 -24.28 -19.43
CA TRP A 242 -1.01 -23.54 -18.27
C TRP A 242 -0.85 -24.41 -17.01
N GLU A 243 -1.49 -25.58 -16.98
CA GLU A 243 -1.38 -26.57 -15.90
C GLU A 243 -0.20 -27.53 -16.05
N GLY A 244 0.69 -27.30 -17.04
CA GLY A 244 1.80 -28.18 -17.43
C GLY A 244 3.18 -27.71 -17.02
#